data_AF-A0AAD1XEF7-F1
#
_entry.id   AF-A0AAD1XEF7-F1
#
_cell.length_a   1.000
_cell.length_b   1.000
_cell.length_c   1.000
_cell.angle_alpha   90.00
_cell.angle_beta   90.00
_cell.angle_gamma   90.00
#
_symmetry.space_group_name_H-M   'P 1'
#
loop_
_entity.id
_entity.type
_entity.pdbx_description
1 polymer ?
#
loop_
_entity_poly.entity_id
_entity_poly.type
_entity_poly.pdbx_seq_one_letter_code
_entity_poly.pdbx_strand_id
1 'polypeptide(L)'
;MLNQTICPIEEEKEQSDSDSEQELDEEEIALLKPDQSRKDMNISAGIKFDHLCPICLEIFVNPLVLECKHIVCKLCIENYKKYSRQYKCPMCRKVFLHLIRAKPAVQLLKEIKKAYPKQYEERKKAIDKLIKKYKPKIPITNFKVVCGNTCKLAYPSQCINENQALPVYSYNLYVDFPGLTKDEISFLVSKVEFKLLSKYRNPVRVRSKHPFKISEKGKLRYFARIRIYWNPEFQVKETKLKYKVRFDKKERGNSEEFIKKVKFSKKFREEELYQKIQSLTKKQRKTPAQEATVWR
;
A
#
# COMPACT_ATOMS: atom_id res chain seq x y z
N MET A 1 14.83 3.72 50.85
CA MET A 1 14.97 4.49 49.60
C MET A 1 16.21 3.99 48.89
N LEU A 2 16.05 3.19 47.84
CA LEU A 2 17.18 2.60 47.09
C LEU A 2 17.32 3.36 45.78
N ASN A 3 18.45 4.06 45.65
CA ASN A 3 18.83 4.90 44.52
C ASN A 3 18.89 4.07 43.23
N GLN A 4 18.09 4.50 42.24
CA GLN A 4 18.15 4.04 40.86
C GLN A 4 19.27 4.79 40.14
N THR A 5 20.38 4.11 39.86
CA THR A 5 21.41 4.64 38.97
C THR A 5 21.05 4.22 37.53
N ILE A 6 20.50 5.16 36.78
CA ILE A 6 20.19 5.04 35.35
C ILE A 6 21.50 5.25 34.57
N CYS A 7 21.92 4.28 33.76
CA CYS A 7 23.05 4.46 32.84
C CYS A 7 22.57 5.05 31.49
N PRO A 8 23.40 5.88 30.82
CA PRO A 8 22.99 6.74 29.71
C PRO A 8 22.77 5.94 28.43
N ILE A 9 21.76 6.35 27.65
CA ILE A 9 21.48 5.86 26.30
C ILE A 9 22.38 6.66 25.35
N GLU A 10 23.34 6.00 24.71
CA GLU A 10 24.09 6.59 23.59
C GLU A 10 23.19 6.64 22.35
N GLU A 11 22.94 7.85 21.86
CA GLU A 11 22.24 8.13 20.61
C GLU A 11 23.16 7.83 19.43
N GLU A 12 22.92 6.72 18.73
CA GLU A 12 23.54 6.46 17.44
C GLU A 12 22.89 7.33 16.36
N LYS A 13 23.72 8.21 15.78
CA LYS A 13 23.39 9.17 14.71
C LYS A 13 22.83 8.47 13.47
N GLU A 14 21.66 8.92 13.02
CA GLU A 14 21.10 8.60 11.70
C GLU A 14 21.96 9.22 10.60
N GLN A 15 22.54 8.37 9.75
CA GLN A 15 23.26 8.79 8.55
C GLN A 15 22.26 8.89 7.40
N SER A 16 22.12 10.11 6.89
CA SER A 16 21.24 10.48 5.78
C SER A 16 21.80 9.95 4.45
N ASP A 17 21.13 8.96 3.87
CA ASP A 17 21.35 8.58 2.47
C ASP A 17 20.31 9.31 1.60
N SER A 18 20.83 9.98 0.58
CA SER A 18 20.14 10.83 -0.38
C SER A 18 19.14 10.05 -1.24
N ASP A 19 17.86 10.31 -1.02
CA ASP A 19 16.77 9.85 -1.89
C ASP A 19 16.86 10.59 -3.24
N SER A 20 17.18 9.85 -4.30
CA SER A 20 16.96 10.31 -5.67
C SER A 20 15.46 10.26 -5.99
N GLU A 21 14.76 11.35 -5.66
CA GLU A 21 13.36 11.56 -6.02
C GLU A 21 13.22 11.60 -7.55
N GLN A 22 12.59 10.60 -8.15
CA GLN A 22 12.08 10.72 -9.51
C GLN A 22 10.80 11.58 -9.49
N GLU A 23 10.95 12.82 -9.92
CA GLU A 23 9.85 13.76 -10.17
C GLU A 23 8.93 13.25 -11.29
N LEU A 24 7.62 13.48 -11.13
CA LEU A 24 6.65 13.24 -12.20
C LEU A 24 6.74 14.41 -13.18
N ASP A 25 6.84 14.07 -14.47
CA ASP A 25 7.01 14.97 -15.60
C ASP A 25 5.84 15.98 -15.75
N GLU A 26 6.15 17.25 -16.05
CA GLU A 26 5.17 18.34 -16.18
C GLU A 26 4.06 18.07 -17.22
N GLU A 27 4.36 17.24 -18.23
CA GLU A 27 3.40 16.74 -19.23
C GLU A 27 2.27 15.88 -18.61
N GLU A 28 2.49 15.15 -17.52
CA GLU A 28 1.47 14.33 -16.87
C GLU A 28 0.35 15.15 -16.23
N ILE A 29 0.71 16.33 -15.72
CA ILE A 29 -0.25 17.24 -15.09
C ILE A 29 -1.11 17.90 -16.19
N ALA A 30 -0.56 18.10 -17.39
CA ALA A 30 -1.25 18.76 -18.51
C ALA A 30 -2.46 17.97 -19.05
N LEU A 31 -2.45 16.63 -19.00
CA LEU A 31 -3.55 15.79 -19.51
C LEU A 31 -4.78 15.70 -18.57
N LEU A 32 -4.63 16.19 -17.35
CA LEU A 32 -5.64 16.16 -16.27
C LEU A 32 -6.08 17.55 -15.82
N LYS A 33 -5.35 18.59 -16.23
CA LYS A 33 -5.76 19.99 -16.05
C LYS A 33 -6.97 20.27 -16.95
N PRO A 34 -7.88 21.16 -16.53
CA PRO A 34 -8.89 21.69 -17.43
C PRO A 34 -8.16 22.35 -18.60
N ASP A 35 -8.31 21.79 -19.80
CA ASP A 35 -7.75 22.36 -21.02
C ASP A 35 -8.90 23.03 -21.78
N GLN A 36 -8.96 24.36 -21.66
CA GLN A 36 -10.04 25.15 -22.27
C GLN A 36 -10.06 24.95 -23.80
N SER A 37 -8.91 24.71 -24.43
CA SER A 37 -8.83 24.42 -25.87
C SER A 37 -9.55 23.12 -26.24
N ARG A 38 -9.48 22.08 -25.39
CA ARG A 38 -10.19 20.81 -25.59
C ARG A 38 -11.68 20.95 -25.36
N LYS A 39 -12.10 21.80 -24.42
CA LYS A 39 -13.51 22.10 -24.20
C LYS A 39 -14.12 22.70 -25.47
N ASP A 40 -13.44 23.67 -26.06
CA ASP A 40 -13.91 24.38 -27.24
C ASP A 40 -13.94 23.44 -28.47
N MET A 41 -12.95 22.55 -28.61
CA MET A 41 -12.96 21.48 -29.64
C MET A 41 -14.09 20.46 -29.46
N ASN A 42 -14.40 20.08 -28.22
CA ASN A 42 -15.50 19.14 -27.95
C ASN A 42 -16.87 19.79 -28.24
N ILE A 43 -17.03 21.07 -27.93
CA ILE A 43 -18.24 21.83 -28.22
C ILE A 43 -18.39 22.01 -29.74
N SER A 44 -17.33 22.36 -30.46
CA SER A 44 -17.36 22.49 -31.93
C SER A 44 -17.63 21.15 -32.63
N ALA A 45 -17.23 20.03 -32.02
CA ALA A 45 -17.58 18.68 -32.45
C ALA A 45 -19.03 18.25 -32.10
N GLY A 46 -19.86 19.16 -31.56
CA GLY A 46 -21.27 18.92 -31.27
C GLY A 46 -21.54 18.12 -29.98
N ILE A 47 -20.56 18.00 -29.08
CA ILE A 47 -20.72 17.29 -27.82
C ILE A 47 -21.46 18.18 -26.82
N LYS A 48 -22.56 17.67 -26.27
CA LYS A 48 -23.34 18.37 -25.24
C LYS A 48 -22.52 18.56 -23.98
N PHE A 49 -22.66 19.73 -23.33
CA PHE A 49 -21.95 20.07 -22.11
C PHE A 49 -22.20 19.06 -20.97
N ASP A 50 -23.42 18.53 -20.85
CA ASP A 50 -23.78 17.53 -19.83
C ASP A 50 -23.10 16.16 -20.02
N HIS A 51 -22.40 15.97 -21.15
CA HIS A 51 -21.59 14.79 -21.44
C HIS A 51 -20.09 15.03 -21.23
N LEU A 52 -19.70 16.21 -20.78
CA LEU A 52 -18.32 16.58 -20.49
C LEU A 52 -18.05 16.51 -18.99
N CYS A 53 -16.89 15.98 -18.62
CA CYS A 53 -16.41 15.98 -17.25
C CYS A 53 -16.06 17.39 -16.81
N PRO A 54 -16.58 17.88 -15.67
CA PRO A 54 -16.32 19.25 -15.24
C PRO A 54 -14.89 19.49 -14.73
N ILE A 55 -14.08 18.44 -14.57
CA ILE A 55 -12.68 18.54 -14.13
C ILE A 55 -11.74 18.66 -15.33
N CYS A 56 -11.82 17.73 -16.29
CA CYS A 56 -10.92 17.71 -17.44
C CYS A 56 -11.51 18.35 -18.69
N LEU A 57 -12.81 18.71 -18.67
CA LEU A 57 -13.55 19.33 -19.78
C LEU A 57 -13.60 18.49 -21.06
N GLU A 58 -13.43 17.18 -20.92
CA GLU A 58 -13.50 16.20 -22.01
C GLU A 58 -14.66 15.23 -21.79
N ILE A 59 -15.04 14.51 -22.84
CA ILE A 59 -16.11 13.50 -22.80
C ILE A 59 -15.88 12.47 -21.67
N PHE A 60 -16.94 12.09 -20.96
CA PHE A 60 -16.80 11.18 -19.83
C PHE A 60 -16.27 9.80 -20.25
N VAL A 61 -15.25 9.33 -19.52
CA VAL A 61 -14.81 7.93 -19.53
C VAL A 61 -14.87 7.39 -18.11
N ASN A 62 -15.53 6.24 -17.94
CA ASN A 62 -15.83 5.63 -16.64
C ASN A 62 -16.41 6.65 -15.63
N PRO A 63 -17.53 7.32 -15.93
CA PRO A 63 -18.11 8.33 -15.05
C PRO A 63 -18.59 7.72 -13.73
N LEU A 64 -18.36 8.44 -12.63
CA LEU A 64 -18.82 8.10 -11.30
C LEU A 64 -19.78 9.17 -10.77
N VAL A 65 -20.92 8.73 -10.25
CA VAL A 65 -21.84 9.54 -9.46
C VAL A 65 -21.35 9.54 -8.01
N LEU A 66 -21.00 10.72 -7.50
CA LEU A 66 -20.61 10.93 -6.11
C LEU A 66 -21.85 10.95 -5.19
N GLU A 67 -21.67 10.84 -3.87
CA GLU A 67 -22.77 10.92 -2.88
C GLU A 67 -23.57 12.23 -2.99
N CYS A 68 -22.89 13.31 -3.40
CA CYS A 68 -23.51 14.62 -3.65
C CYS A 68 -24.18 14.72 -5.04
N LYS A 69 -24.32 13.61 -5.76
CA LYS A 69 -24.90 13.48 -7.11
C LYS A 69 -24.11 14.12 -8.26
N HIS A 70 -22.99 14.79 -8.00
CA HIS A 70 -22.10 15.25 -9.06
C HIS A 70 -21.44 14.09 -9.79
N ILE A 71 -21.26 14.23 -11.10
CA ILE A 71 -20.68 13.21 -11.98
C ILE A 71 -19.33 13.69 -12.48
N VAL A 72 -18.32 12.84 -12.36
CA VAL A 72 -16.92 13.12 -12.70
C VAL A 72 -16.29 11.85 -13.29
N CYS A 73 -15.30 11.98 -14.17
CA CYS A 73 -14.52 10.82 -14.60
C CYS A 73 -13.82 10.18 -13.39
N LYS A 74 -13.77 8.85 -13.37
CA LYS A 74 -13.08 8.08 -12.32
C LYS A 74 -11.64 8.56 -12.10
N LEU A 75 -10.87 8.66 -13.18
CA LEU A 75 -9.49 9.13 -13.13
C LEU A 75 -9.39 10.58 -12.61
N CYS A 76 -10.33 11.45 -12.98
CA CYS A 76 -10.33 12.85 -12.55
C CYS A 76 -10.59 13.00 -11.05
N ILE A 77 -11.54 12.27 -10.47
CA ILE A 77 -11.78 12.34 -9.02
C ILE A 77 -10.66 11.69 -8.20
N GLU A 78 -10.07 10.62 -8.73
CA GLU A 78 -8.90 9.97 -8.12
C GLU A 78 -7.69 10.91 -8.09
N ASN A 79 -7.49 11.68 -9.16
CA ASN A 79 -6.44 12.70 -9.24
C ASN A 79 -6.79 13.97 -8.46
N TYR A 80 -8.03 14.45 -8.46
CA TYR A 80 -8.41 15.56 -7.60
C TYR A 80 -8.13 15.27 -6.12
N LYS A 81 -8.43 14.04 -5.68
CA LYS A 81 -8.05 13.56 -4.34
C LYS A 81 -6.52 13.50 -4.17
N LYS A 82 -5.74 13.22 -5.23
CA LYS A 82 -4.27 13.22 -5.20
C LYS A 82 -3.73 14.56 -4.77
N TYR A 83 -4.19 15.62 -5.41
CA TYR A 83 -3.66 16.96 -5.24
C TYR A 83 -4.27 17.68 -4.03
N SER A 84 -5.60 17.62 -3.88
CA SER A 84 -6.29 18.37 -2.81
C SER A 84 -6.07 17.80 -1.41
N ARG A 85 -5.63 16.53 -1.28
CA ARG A 85 -5.55 15.77 -0.01
C ARG A 85 -6.85 15.76 0.82
N GLN A 86 -7.97 16.14 0.22
CA GLN A 86 -9.29 16.25 0.86
C GLN A 86 -10.27 15.29 0.21
N TYR A 87 -11.20 14.77 1.01
CA TYR A 87 -12.31 13.94 0.53
C TYR A 87 -13.54 14.81 0.27
N LYS A 88 -13.41 15.78 -0.62
CA LYS A 88 -14.48 16.73 -0.95
C LYS A 88 -14.83 16.63 -2.43
N CYS A 89 -16.09 16.86 -2.74
CA CYS A 89 -16.51 17.02 -4.13
C CYS A 89 -15.81 18.25 -4.74
N PRO A 90 -15.17 18.16 -5.91
CA PRO A 90 -14.57 19.32 -6.57
C PRO A 90 -15.60 20.36 -7.00
N MET A 91 -16.86 19.97 -7.16
CA MET A 91 -17.95 20.83 -7.62
C MET A 91 -18.60 21.60 -6.47
N CYS A 92 -19.07 20.90 -5.44
CA CYS A 92 -19.84 21.51 -4.34
C CYS A 92 -19.12 21.49 -2.99
N ARG A 93 -17.88 20.98 -2.94
CA ARG A 93 -17.06 20.89 -1.72
C ARG A 93 -17.64 20.03 -0.59
N LYS A 94 -18.77 19.35 -0.80
CA LYS A 94 -19.37 18.42 0.17
C LYS A 94 -18.39 17.28 0.46
N VAL A 95 -18.16 17.01 1.74
CA VAL A 95 -17.29 15.92 2.19
C VAL A 95 -17.96 14.58 1.90
N PHE A 96 -17.22 13.62 1.37
CA PHE A 96 -17.66 12.24 1.24
C PHE A 96 -16.67 11.34 1.99
N LEU A 97 -17.17 10.39 2.80
CA LEU A 97 -16.29 9.63 3.70
C LEU A 97 -15.37 8.66 2.95
N HIS A 98 -15.84 8.06 1.84
CA HIS A 98 -15.08 7.07 1.07
C HIS A 98 -15.47 7.05 -0.42
N LEU A 99 -14.48 7.00 -1.32
CA LEU A 99 -14.71 6.81 -2.77
C LEU A 99 -15.42 5.48 -3.11
N ILE A 100 -15.39 4.49 -2.20
CA ILE A 100 -16.13 3.23 -2.34
C ILE A 100 -17.64 3.47 -2.51
N ARG A 101 -18.15 4.62 -2.05
CA ARG A 101 -19.56 4.99 -2.17
C ARG A 101 -19.92 5.67 -3.48
N ALA A 102 -18.94 6.02 -4.31
CA ALA A 102 -19.19 6.51 -5.67
C ALA A 102 -19.68 5.34 -6.54
N LYS A 103 -20.78 5.56 -7.28
CA LYS A 103 -21.40 4.53 -8.12
C LYS A 103 -21.15 4.83 -9.59
N PRO A 104 -20.98 3.82 -10.46
CA PRO A 104 -20.90 4.06 -11.90
C PRO A 104 -22.14 4.78 -12.43
N ALA A 105 -21.96 5.83 -13.24
CA ALA A 105 -23.06 6.52 -13.92
C ALA A 105 -23.44 5.74 -15.19
N VAL A 106 -24.01 4.54 -15.00
CA VAL A 106 -24.25 3.56 -16.08
C VAL A 106 -25.12 4.13 -17.20
N GLN A 107 -26.17 4.88 -16.85
CA GLN A 107 -27.11 5.42 -17.82
C GLN A 107 -26.46 6.50 -18.71
N LEU A 108 -25.78 7.46 -18.09
CA LEU A 108 -24.99 8.47 -18.80
C LEU A 108 -23.96 7.85 -19.74
N LEU A 109 -23.26 6.81 -19.28
CA LEU A 109 -22.26 6.12 -20.10
C LEU A 109 -22.89 5.47 -21.34
N LYS A 110 -24.10 4.90 -21.23
CA LYS A 110 -24.82 4.33 -22.38
C LYS A 110 -25.21 5.41 -23.39
N GLU A 111 -25.71 6.54 -22.90
CA GLU A 111 -26.10 7.69 -23.72
C GLU A 111 -24.91 8.26 -24.50
N ILE A 112 -23.77 8.46 -23.81
CA ILE A 112 -22.53 8.93 -24.41
C ILE A 112 -22.03 8.00 -25.49
N LYS A 113 -21.99 6.68 -25.22
CA LYS A 113 -21.55 5.69 -26.23
C LYS A 113 -22.46 5.64 -27.45
N LYS A 114 -23.76 5.89 -27.28
CA LYS A 114 -24.72 5.94 -28.37
C LYS A 114 -24.57 7.21 -29.21
N ALA A 115 -24.40 8.36 -28.56
CA ALA A 115 -24.38 9.66 -29.22
C ALA A 115 -22.99 10.05 -29.78
N TYR A 116 -21.90 9.61 -29.16
CA TYR A 116 -20.52 10.01 -29.48
C TYR A 116 -19.54 8.82 -29.47
N PRO A 117 -19.82 7.74 -30.23
CA PRO A 117 -19.02 6.52 -30.17
C PRO A 117 -17.54 6.75 -30.54
N LYS A 118 -17.27 7.58 -31.56
CA LYS A 118 -15.90 7.85 -32.02
C LYS A 118 -15.08 8.57 -30.96
N GLN A 119 -15.61 9.69 -30.45
CA GLN A 119 -14.95 10.54 -29.46
C GLN A 119 -14.74 9.80 -28.14
N TYR A 120 -15.73 9.00 -27.73
CA TYR A 120 -15.60 8.15 -26.55
C TYR A 120 -14.45 7.13 -26.70
N GLU A 121 -14.39 6.41 -27.82
CA GLU A 121 -13.35 5.38 -28.03
C GLU A 121 -11.96 5.99 -28.18
N GLU A 122 -11.81 7.15 -28.84
CA GLU A 122 -10.55 7.88 -28.93
C GLU A 122 -10.07 8.32 -27.54
N ARG A 123 -10.94 8.93 -26.74
CA ARG A 123 -10.60 9.34 -25.38
C ARG A 123 -10.28 8.15 -24.49
N LYS A 124 -11.04 7.06 -24.61
CA LYS A 124 -10.78 5.82 -23.87
C LYS A 124 -9.41 5.26 -24.23
N LYS A 125 -9.06 5.16 -25.51
CA LYS A 125 -7.72 4.70 -25.96
C LYS A 125 -6.60 5.57 -25.40
N ALA A 126 -6.77 6.88 -25.37
CA ALA A 126 -5.78 7.79 -24.79
C ALA A 126 -5.60 7.53 -23.28
N ILE A 127 -6.69 7.38 -22.53
CA ILE A 127 -6.66 7.02 -21.11
C ILE A 127 -6.02 5.64 -20.90
N ASP A 128 -6.37 4.65 -21.71
CA ASP A 128 -5.82 3.29 -21.61
C ASP A 128 -4.31 3.26 -21.90
N LYS A 129 -3.84 4.07 -22.86
CA LYS A 129 -2.41 4.25 -23.16
C LYS A 129 -1.67 4.89 -21.97
N LEU A 130 -2.27 5.91 -21.36
CA LEU A 130 -1.72 6.56 -20.17
C LEU A 130 -1.66 5.61 -19.00
N ILE A 131 -2.75 4.87 -18.74
CA ILE A 131 -2.76 3.78 -17.78
C ILE A 131 -1.57 2.88 -18.12
N LYS A 132 -1.55 2.21 -19.27
CA LYS A 132 -0.48 1.27 -19.70
C LYS A 132 0.95 1.79 -19.50
N LYS A 133 1.24 3.07 -19.78
CA LYS A 133 2.56 3.70 -19.59
C LYS A 133 3.01 3.63 -18.13
N TYR A 134 2.10 3.85 -17.19
CA TYR A 134 2.39 3.94 -15.76
C TYR A 134 2.10 2.64 -15.00
N LYS A 135 2.11 1.48 -15.69
CA LYS A 135 1.91 0.15 -15.08
C LYS A 135 3.03 -0.11 -14.12
N PRO A 136 2.74 -0.37 -12.86
CA PRO A 136 3.69 -1.03 -12.00
C PRO A 136 3.80 -2.44 -12.57
N LYS A 137 4.96 -2.77 -13.14
CA LYS A 137 5.26 -4.09 -13.73
C LYS A 137 5.47 -5.11 -12.61
N ILE A 138 4.45 -5.29 -11.77
CA ILE A 138 4.52 -6.25 -10.67
C ILE A 138 4.28 -7.64 -11.27
N PRO A 139 5.16 -8.62 -11.03
CA PRO A 139 4.93 -10.01 -11.43
C PRO A 139 3.88 -10.65 -10.49
N ILE A 140 2.62 -10.26 -10.63
CA ILE A 140 1.51 -10.65 -9.71
C ILE A 140 1.11 -12.12 -9.90
N THR A 141 1.57 -12.79 -10.96
CA THR A 141 1.11 -14.15 -11.27
C THR A 141 1.73 -15.20 -10.35
N ASN A 142 3.00 -15.04 -9.94
CA ASN A 142 3.69 -15.98 -9.05
C ASN A 142 4.83 -15.30 -8.26
N PHE A 143 4.77 -15.32 -6.93
CA PHE A 143 5.92 -14.94 -6.09
C PHE A 143 6.08 -15.88 -4.88
N LYS A 144 7.26 -15.82 -4.27
CA LYS A 144 7.62 -16.60 -3.08
C LYS A 144 7.35 -15.76 -1.83
N VAL A 145 6.79 -16.41 -0.82
CA VAL A 145 6.70 -15.89 0.55
C VAL A 145 7.63 -16.71 1.41
N VAL A 146 8.50 -16.03 2.15
CA VAL A 146 9.44 -16.62 3.11
C VAL A 146 9.04 -16.19 4.51
N CYS A 147 9.08 -17.11 5.46
CA CYS A 147 9.06 -16.76 6.87
C CYS A 147 10.20 -17.46 7.61
N GLY A 148 10.83 -16.71 8.51
CA GLY A 148 12.06 -17.10 9.16
C GLY A 148 12.27 -16.37 10.48
N ASN A 149 13.26 -16.80 11.27
CA ASN A 149 13.70 -16.04 12.42
C ASN A 149 15.23 -15.97 12.52
N THR A 150 15.76 -14.77 12.81
CA THR A 150 17.15 -14.61 13.26
C THR A 150 17.20 -14.70 14.77
N CYS A 151 18.32 -15.15 15.36
CA CYS A 151 18.48 -15.13 16.82
C CYS A 151 19.92 -14.81 17.22
N LYS A 152 20.07 -14.19 18.40
CA LYS A 152 21.33 -13.89 19.08
C LYS A 152 21.17 -14.27 20.55
N LEU A 153 22.23 -14.82 21.15
CA LEU A 153 22.23 -15.12 22.58
C LEU A 153 22.06 -13.80 23.35
N ALA A 154 21.03 -13.71 24.20
CA ALA A 154 20.78 -12.53 25.03
C ALA A 154 21.47 -12.66 26.39
N TYR A 155 21.34 -13.84 27.01
CA TYR A 155 22.06 -14.17 28.23
C TYR A 155 22.30 -15.68 28.31
N PRO A 156 23.45 -16.10 28.84
CA PRO A 156 23.74 -17.50 29.08
C PRO A 156 22.75 -18.09 30.11
N SER A 157 22.64 -19.41 30.12
CA SER A 157 21.92 -20.14 31.16
C SER A 157 22.54 -19.84 32.53
N GLN A 158 21.85 -19.05 33.36
CA GLN A 158 22.26 -18.77 34.73
C GLN A 158 21.79 -19.92 35.63
N CYS A 159 22.74 -20.71 36.14
CA CYS A 159 22.49 -21.75 37.13
C CYS A 159 22.13 -21.11 38.47
N ILE A 160 20.92 -21.33 38.97
CA ILE A 160 20.53 -20.97 40.34
C ILE A 160 19.88 -22.22 40.97
N ASN A 161 20.59 -23.36 40.95
CA ASN A 161 20.20 -24.68 41.46
C ASN A 161 19.66 -25.65 40.37
N GLU A 162 19.82 -26.94 40.66
CA GLU A 162 19.96 -28.14 39.79
C GLU A 162 18.82 -28.46 38.77
N ASN A 163 17.95 -27.52 38.42
CA ASN A 163 16.96 -27.71 37.36
C ASN A 163 17.26 -26.86 36.12
N GLN A 164 17.98 -27.46 35.17
CA GLN A 164 18.15 -27.10 33.74
C GLN A 164 17.76 -25.66 33.34
N ALA A 165 18.61 -24.68 33.68
CA ALA A 165 18.49 -23.34 33.12
C ALA A 165 18.83 -23.38 31.62
N LEU A 166 17.89 -22.98 30.75
CA LEU A 166 18.12 -22.86 29.31
C LEU A 166 18.59 -21.44 28.93
N PRO A 167 19.53 -21.30 27.98
CA PRO A 167 19.95 -20.01 27.47
C PRO A 167 18.78 -19.26 26.84
N VAL A 168 18.77 -17.94 26.99
CA VAL A 168 17.74 -17.08 26.42
C VAL A 168 18.31 -16.29 25.25
N TYR A 169 17.55 -16.28 24.18
CA TYR A 169 17.90 -15.65 22.91
C TYR A 169 16.99 -14.47 22.65
N SER A 170 17.56 -13.40 22.13
CA SER A 170 16.82 -12.36 21.42
C SER A 170 16.66 -12.81 19.98
N TYR A 171 15.43 -12.82 19.45
CA TYR A 171 15.15 -13.28 18.10
C TYR A 171 14.23 -12.32 17.37
N ASN A 172 14.39 -12.28 16.05
CA ASN A 172 13.49 -11.56 15.17
C ASN A 172 12.73 -12.52 14.29
N LEU A 173 11.42 -12.57 14.42
CA LEU A 173 10.55 -13.32 13.52
C LEU A 173 10.12 -12.39 12.37
N TYR A 174 10.23 -12.85 11.13
CA TYR A 174 9.94 -12.04 9.95
C TYR A 174 9.18 -12.79 8.86
N VAL A 175 8.52 -12.02 7.99
CA VAL A 175 7.98 -12.46 6.70
C VAL A 175 8.59 -11.59 5.62
N ASP A 176 9.05 -12.23 4.54
CA ASP A 176 9.70 -11.58 3.41
C ASP A 176 9.18 -12.12 2.07
N PHE A 177 9.41 -11.37 1.00
CA PHE A 177 8.92 -11.63 -0.35
C PHE A 177 10.06 -11.53 -1.37
N PRO A 178 10.94 -12.55 -1.45
CA PRO A 178 12.12 -12.50 -2.29
C PRO A 178 11.77 -12.21 -3.76
N GLY A 179 12.51 -11.28 -4.35
CA GLY A 179 12.31 -10.86 -5.74
C GLY A 179 11.23 -9.77 -5.93
N LEU A 180 10.65 -9.25 -4.84
CA LEU A 180 9.77 -8.09 -4.88
C LEU A 180 10.45 -6.88 -4.21
N THR A 181 10.18 -5.68 -4.73
CA THR A 181 10.62 -4.43 -4.12
C THR A 181 9.73 -4.02 -2.94
N LYS A 182 10.21 -3.10 -2.10
CA LYS A 182 9.46 -2.56 -0.95
C LYS A 182 8.08 -2.01 -1.32
N ASP A 183 7.99 -1.33 -2.46
CA ASP A 183 6.74 -0.72 -2.93
C ASP A 183 5.76 -1.77 -3.44
N GLU A 184 6.25 -2.78 -4.15
CA GLU A 184 5.44 -3.93 -4.57
C GLU A 184 4.88 -4.67 -3.35
N ILE A 185 5.71 -4.91 -2.33
CA ILE A 185 5.28 -5.56 -1.09
C ILE A 185 4.23 -4.72 -0.37
N SER A 186 4.46 -3.41 -0.26
CA SER A 186 3.52 -2.47 0.39
C SER A 186 2.19 -2.37 -0.38
N PHE A 187 2.23 -2.61 -1.69
CA PHE A 187 1.05 -2.68 -2.53
C PHE A 187 0.27 -3.99 -2.35
N LEU A 188 0.98 -5.12 -2.27
CA LEU A 188 0.43 -6.47 -2.20
C LEU A 188 -0.13 -6.81 -0.81
N VAL A 189 0.55 -6.37 0.25
CA VAL A 189 0.30 -6.84 1.62
C VAL A 189 -0.29 -5.72 2.46
N SER A 190 -1.49 -5.95 2.98
CA SER A 190 -2.16 -5.00 3.89
C SER A 190 -1.54 -5.02 5.29
N LYS A 191 -1.35 -6.22 5.85
CA LYS A 191 -0.72 -6.42 7.16
C LYS A 191 -0.30 -7.88 7.36
N VAL A 192 0.65 -8.08 8.27
CA VAL A 192 1.06 -9.39 8.76
C VAL A 192 0.79 -9.46 10.26
N GLU A 193 0.15 -10.54 10.69
CA GLU A 193 -0.11 -10.86 12.08
C GLU A 193 0.75 -12.05 12.51
N PHE A 194 1.47 -11.88 13.62
CA PHE A 194 2.29 -12.89 14.27
C PHE A 194 1.62 -13.27 15.59
N LYS A 195 1.14 -14.50 15.71
CA LYS A 195 0.59 -15.06 16.95
C LYS A 195 1.61 -15.99 17.60
N LEU A 196 2.17 -15.54 18.71
CA LEU A 196 3.10 -16.23 19.59
C LEU A 196 2.36 -17.12 20.60
N LEU A 197 3.11 -17.79 21.47
CA LEU A 197 2.54 -18.52 22.61
C LEU A 197 1.81 -17.58 23.57
N SER A 198 0.74 -18.07 24.20
CA SER A 198 -0.09 -17.29 25.14
C SER A 198 0.67 -16.69 26.33
N LYS A 199 1.79 -17.31 26.73
CA LYS A 199 2.67 -16.80 27.80
C LYS A 199 3.35 -15.46 27.48
N TYR A 200 3.41 -15.07 26.21
CA TYR A 200 3.95 -13.76 25.83
C TYR A 200 2.92 -12.68 26.13
N ARG A 201 3.36 -11.55 26.68
CA ARG A 201 2.52 -10.34 26.80
C ARG A 201 2.10 -9.91 25.39
N ASN A 202 0.80 -9.68 25.19
CA ASN A 202 0.21 -9.34 23.90
C ASN A 202 0.67 -10.34 22.81
N PRO A 203 0.25 -11.61 22.88
CA PRO A 203 0.81 -12.68 22.05
C PRO A 203 0.50 -12.52 20.55
N VAL A 204 -0.40 -11.61 20.18
CA VAL A 204 -0.71 -11.27 18.80
C VAL A 204 -0.09 -9.93 18.47
N ARG A 205 0.79 -9.90 17.46
CA ARG A 205 1.50 -8.70 16.99
C ARG A 205 1.16 -8.44 15.53
N VAL A 206 0.85 -7.20 15.19
CA VAL A 206 0.46 -6.82 13.83
C VAL A 206 1.45 -5.81 13.28
N ARG A 207 1.88 -6.02 12.03
CA ARG A 207 2.71 -5.11 11.26
C ARG A 207 2.01 -4.77 9.95
N SER A 208 1.72 -3.49 9.73
CA SER A 208 1.02 -2.99 8.55
C SER A 208 1.95 -2.34 7.52
N LYS A 209 3.26 -2.34 7.77
CA LYS A 209 4.28 -1.77 6.89
C LYS A 209 5.46 -2.72 6.80
N HIS A 210 6.07 -2.80 5.61
CA HIS A 210 7.35 -3.48 5.40
C HIS A 210 8.49 -2.69 6.10
N PRO A 211 9.46 -3.34 6.76
CA PRO A 211 9.62 -4.79 6.92
C PRO A 211 8.66 -5.42 7.94
N PHE A 212 8.08 -6.57 7.59
CA PHE A 212 7.18 -7.30 8.49
C PHE A 212 7.98 -8.14 9.49
N LYS A 213 8.41 -7.50 10.57
CA LYS A 213 9.30 -8.08 11.58
C LYS A 213 8.83 -7.75 13.00
N ILE A 214 9.04 -8.69 13.92
CA ILE A 214 8.89 -8.50 15.36
C ILE A 214 10.11 -9.04 16.10
N SER A 215 10.44 -8.42 17.23
CA SER A 215 11.58 -8.80 18.08
C SER A 215 11.07 -9.30 19.43
N GLU A 216 11.65 -10.39 19.91
CA GLU A 216 11.22 -11.07 21.12
C GLU A 216 12.38 -11.77 21.84
N LYS A 217 12.14 -12.20 23.09
CA LYS A 217 13.07 -13.07 23.84
C LYS A 217 12.46 -14.46 24.03
N GLY A 218 13.28 -15.50 23.96
CA GLY A 218 12.82 -16.88 24.06
C GLY A 218 13.93 -17.88 24.33
N LYS A 219 13.55 -19.04 24.87
CA LYS A 219 14.46 -20.15 25.21
C LYS A 219 14.03 -21.52 24.69
N LEU A 220 12.81 -21.63 24.18
CA LEU A 220 12.20 -22.90 23.79
C LEU A 220 11.61 -22.78 22.40
N ARG A 221 11.85 -23.79 21.56
CA ARG A 221 11.24 -23.91 20.22
C ARG A 221 9.72 -24.01 20.35
N TYR A 222 8.99 -23.34 19.46
CA TYR A 222 7.53 -23.40 19.42
C TYR A 222 7.01 -23.04 18.03
N PHE A 223 5.72 -23.30 17.78
CA PHE A 223 5.09 -22.91 16.53
C PHE A 223 4.40 -21.55 16.64
N ALA A 224 4.93 -20.53 15.96
CA ALA A 224 4.25 -19.28 15.73
C ALA A 224 3.22 -19.45 14.60
N ARG A 225 2.03 -18.85 14.75
CA ARG A 225 1.04 -18.78 13.67
C ARG A 225 1.14 -17.42 13.01
N ILE A 226 1.38 -17.38 11.72
CA ILE A 226 1.53 -16.15 10.94
C ILE A 226 0.36 -16.04 9.97
N ARG A 227 -0.27 -14.86 9.90
CA ARG A 227 -1.32 -14.57 8.92
C ARG A 227 -0.92 -13.37 8.08
N ILE A 228 -0.89 -13.54 6.77
CA ILE A 228 -0.64 -12.48 5.81
C ILE A 228 -1.98 -12.08 5.23
N TYR A 229 -2.41 -10.86 5.55
CA TYR A 229 -3.58 -10.26 4.97
C TYR A 229 -3.15 -9.50 3.73
N TRP A 230 -3.55 -10.01 2.57
CA TRP A 230 -3.36 -9.34 1.29
C TRP A 230 -4.18 -8.06 1.26
N ASN A 231 -3.80 -7.12 0.40
CA ASN A 231 -4.64 -5.96 0.13
C ASN A 231 -6.05 -6.48 -0.25
N PRO A 232 -7.12 -6.04 0.45
CA PRO A 232 -8.48 -6.58 0.26
C PRO A 232 -8.97 -6.51 -1.18
N GLU A 233 -8.42 -5.60 -1.98
CA GLU A 233 -8.72 -5.48 -3.40
C GLU A 233 -8.36 -6.69 -4.24
N PHE A 234 -7.34 -7.45 -3.83
CA PHE A 234 -7.02 -8.68 -4.53
C PHE A 234 -8.11 -9.74 -4.34
N GLN A 235 -9.01 -9.58 -3.36
CA GLN A 235 -10.03 -10.55 -2.96
C GLN A 235 -9.42 -11.95 -2.73
N VAL A 236 -8.15 -11.99 -2.34
CA VAL A 236 -7.43 -13.21 -1.98
C VAL A 236 -7.55 -13.41 -0.47
N LYS A 237 -7.97 -14.61 -0.07
CA LYS A 237 -8.04 -14.99 1.35
C LYS A 237 -6.68 -14.87 2.01
N GLU A 238 -6.67 -14.56 3.29
CA GLU A 238 -5.43 -14.45 4.06
C GLU A 238 -4.61 -15.75 3.98
N THR A 239 -3.30 -15.61 3.85
CA THR A 239 -2.40 -16.77 3.87
C THR A 239 -2.02 -17.08 5.31
N LYS A 240 -2.29 -18.32 5.73
CA LYS A 240 -2.00 -18.83 7.07
C LYS A 240 -0.76 -19.71 7.02
N LEU A 241 0.24 -19.37 7.80
CA LEU A 241 1.50 -20.10 7.92
C LEU A 241 1.69 -20.53 9.38
N LYS A 242 2.36 -21.66 9.58
CA LYS A 242 2.76 -22.17 10.90
C LYS A 242 4.27 -22.37 10.85
N TYR A 243 5.00 -21.54 11.58
CA TYR A 243 6.47 -21.51 11.54
C TYR A 243 7.04 -21.98 12.88
N LYS A 244 8.02 -22.89 12.84
CA LYS A 244 8.70 -23.41 14.03
C LYS A 244 9.88 -22.49 14.37
N VAL A 245 9.75 -21.69 15.43
CA VAL A 245 10.79 -20.77 15.89
C VAL A 245 11.98 -21.57 16.44
N ARG A 246 13.19 -21.22 16.00
CA ARG A 246 14.46 -21.91 16.33
C ARG A 246 15.44 -20.96 17.04
N PHE A 247 16.30 -21.53 17.89
CA PHE A 247 17.17 -20.80 18.82
C PHE A 247 18.61 -21.32 18.85
N ASP A 248 19.03 -22.13 17.87
CA ASP A 248 20.29 -22.88 17.97
C ASP A 248 21.52 -22.12 17.43
N LYS A 249 22.69 -22.31 18.06
CA LYS A 249 23.98 -21.73 17.60
C LYS A 249 24.57 -22.51 16.41
N LYS A 250 24.21 -23.79 16.22
CA LYS A 250 24.75 -24.65 15.15
C LYS A 250 24.08 -24.45 13.77
N GLU A 251 22.90 -23.82 13.72
CA GLU A 251 22.19 -23.50 12.47
C GLU A 251 22.61 -22.11 11.93
N ARG A 252 23.93 -21.81 11.88
CA ARG A 252 24.44 -20.67 11.11
C ARG A 252 24.32 -20.99 9.62
N GLY A 253 23.34 -20.38 8.96
CA GLY A 253 23.12 -20.48 7.52
C GLY A 253 22.18 -21.63 7.16
N ASN A 254 21.03 -21.30 6.57
CA ASN A 254 20.02 -22.22 6.04
C ASN A 254 19.12 -22.92 7.07
N SER A 255 18.59 -22.18 8.06
CA SER A 255 17.33 -22.62 8.69
C SER A 255 16.29 -22.78 7.58
N GLU A 256 15.73 -23.98 7.38
CA GLU A 256 14.71 -24.25 6.34
C GLU A 256 13.65 -23.14 6.31
N GLU A 257 13.82 -22.21 5.39
CA GLU A 257 12.88 -21.13 5.17
C GLU A 257 11.56 -21.78 4.75
N PHE A 258 10.47 -21.47 5.45
CA PHE A 258 9.19 -21.98 4.99
C PHE A 258 8.79 -21.17 3.76
N ILE A 259 9.08 -21.73 2.58
CA ILE A 259 8.79 -21.13 1.29
C ILE A 259 7.37 -21.53 0.87
N LYS A 260 6.47 -20.55 0.81
CA LYS A 260 5.15 -20.72 0.19
C LYS A 260 5.11 -19.98 -1.14
N LYS A 261 4.89 -20.70 -2.25
CA LYS A 261 4.57 -20.07 -3.54
C LYS A 261 3.11 -19.60 -3.51
N VAL A 262 2.89 -18.32 -3.79
CA VAL A 262 1.57 -17.71 -3.88
C VAL A 262 1.26 -17.42 -5.34
N LYS A 263 0.11 -17.91 -5.81
CA LYS A 263 -0.42 -17.66 -7.16
C LYS A 263 -1.71 -16.87 -7.05
N PHE A 264 -1.84 -15.80 -7.82
CA PHE A 264 -3.10 -15.07 -7.95
C PHE A 264 -3.84 -15.62 -9.17
N SER A 265 -4.92 -16.38 -8.94
CA SER A 265 -5.71 -17.02 -10.01
C SER A 265 -6.68 -16.07 -10.71
N LYS A 266 -6.93 -14.89 -10.14
CA LYS A 266 -7.83 -13.90 -10.72
C LYS A 266 -7.05 -13.08 -11.75
N LYS A 267 -7.42 -13.18 -13.03
CA LYS A 267 -7.15 -12.13 -14.02
C LYS A 267 -7.77 -10.86 -13.45
N PHE A 268 -6.96 -9.98 -12.86
CA PHE A 268 -7.41 -8.64 -12.54
C PHE A 268 -7.96 -8.03 -13.82
N ARG A 269 -9.14 -7.41 -13.76
CA ARG A 269 -9.43 -6.37 -14.74
C ARG A 269 -8.37 -5.30 -14.48
N GLU A 270 -7.37 -5.23 -15.36
CA GLU A 270 -6.13 -4.49 -15.19
C GLU A 270 -6.35 -3.03 -14.75
N GLU A 271 -7.51 -2.47 -15.06
CA GLU A 271 -7.98 -1.13 -14.72
C GLU A 271 -8.21 -0.87 -13.21
N GLU A 272 -8.53 -1.89 -12.40
CA GLU A 272 -8.83 -1.73 -10.96
C GLU A 272 -7.56 -1.67 -10.11
N LEU A 273 -6.52 -2.40 -10.52
CA LEU A 273 -5.23 -2.48 -9.84
C LEU A 273 -4.46 -1.15 -9.92
N TYR A 274 -4.57 -0.46 -11.06
CA TYR A 274 -3.91 0.81 -11.34
C TYR A 274 -4.33 1.96 -10.44
N GLN A 275 -5.63 2.02 -10.18
CA GLN A 275 -6.25 3.10 -9.41
C GLN A 275 -5.77 3.11 -7.97
N LYS A 276 -5.26 1.97 -7.48
CA LYS A 276 -4.78 1.85 -6.11
C LYS A 276 -3.28 2.00 -5.95
N ILE A 277 -2.46 1.61 -6.94
CA ILE A 277 -1.00 1.83 -6.87
C ILE A 277 -0.68 3.33 -6.82
N GLN A 278 -1.39 4.14 -7.62
CA GLN A 278 -1.33 5.62 -7.58
C GLN A 278 -1.87 6.24 -6.28
N SER A 279 -2.62 5.48 -5.49
CA SER A 279 -3.13 5.92 -4.18
C SER A 279 -2.18 5.58 -3.02
N LEU A 280 -1.29 4.60 -3.21
CA LEU A 280 -0.42 4.04 -2.18
C LEU A 280 0.99 4.68 -2.19
N THR A 281 1.48 5.11 -3.35
CA THR A 281 2.70 5.96 -3.47
C THR A 281 2.59 7.29 -2.70
N LYS A 282 1.37 7.72 -2.31
CA LYS A 282 1.14 8.90 -1.46
C LYS A 282 1.39 8.71 0.02
N LYS A 283 1.38 7.47 0.54
CA LYS A 283 1.50 7.24 2.00
C LYS A 283 2.95 7.30 2.50
N GLN A 284 3.93 7.32 1.60
CA GLN A 284 5.35 7.48 1.95
C GLN A 284 5.81 8.96 1.99
N ARG A 285 5.02 9.92 1.48
CA ARG A 285 5.32 11.38 1.53
C ARG A 285 4.75 12.10 2.77
N LYS A 286 4.84 11.50 3.96
CA LYS A 286 4.47 12.16 5.21
C LYS A 286 5.62 12.08 6.23
N THR A 287 6.43 13.13 6.26
CA THR A 287 7.08 13.69 7.46
C THR A 287 6.92 15.23 7.42
N PRO A 288 7.03 15.90 8.58
CA PRO A 288 6.28 17.12 8.88
C PRO A 288 7.01 18.38 8.43
N ALA A 289 6.34 19.22 7.65
CA ALA A 289 6.74 20.61 7.44
C ALA A 289 5.70 21.52 8.11
N GLN A 290 5.82 21.70 9.43
CA GLN A 290 5.23 22.81 10.16
C GLN A 290 6.12 23.11 11.38
N GLU A 291 7.26 23.75 11.15
CA GLU A 291 7.95 24.57 12.16
C GLU A 291 8.89 25.57 11.46
N ALA A 292 8.27 26.55 10.82
CA ALA A 292 8.81 27.86 10.46
C ALA A 292 7.55 28.65 10.11
N THR A 293 7.00 29.49 10.96
CA THR A 293 7.45 30.87 11.17
C THR A 293 6.55 31.42 12.29
N VAL A 294 7.10 31.90 13.40
CA VAL A 294 6.73 33.12 14.15
C VAL A 294 7.72 33.21 15.31
N TRP A 295 8.85 33.90 15.12
CA TRP A 295 9.53 34.67 16.16
C TRP A 295 10.31 35.79 15.45
N ARG A 296 9.98 37.02 15.89
CA ARG A 296 10.46 38.35 15.48
C ARG A 296 9.76 38.96 14.27
#